data_AF-A0A7V0KS49-F1
#
_entry.id   AF-A0A7V0KS49-F1
#
_cell.length_a   1.000
_cell.length_b   1.000
_cell.length_c   1.000
_cell.angle_alpha   90.00
_cell.angle_beta   90.00
_cell.angle_gamma   90.00
#
_symmetry.space_group_name_H-M   'P 1'
#
loop_
_entity.id
_entity.type
_entity.pdbx_description
1 polymer ?
#
loop_
_entity_poly.entity_id
_entity_poly.type
_entity_poly.pdbx_seq_one_letter_code
_entity_poly.pdbx_strand_id
1 'polypeptide(L)'
;MNYYPLALPFFFILLGALAGLLVMVEIGVLRYTYERIGIHPRYVFALLLVSLLGAYINIPVAHLPPHQVLSGREVDFFGMRYVIPVVVHWPGTVIAVNVGGALVPTAVSLYLLVRNHLWGLGLIGVAIVTA
;
A
#
# COMPACT_ATOMS: atom_id res chain seq x y z
N MET A 1 -10.39 21.94 -19.56
CA MET A 1 -10.86 22.78 -18.44
C MET A 1 -10.98 21.88 -17.22
N ASN A 2 -9.98 21.92 -16.33
CA ASN A 2 -9.88 21.04 -15.16
C ASN A 2 -10.70 21.60 -14.01
N TYR A 3 -11.82 20.95 -13.71
CA TYR A 3 -12.54 21.16 -12.47
C TYR A 3 -12.16 20.00 -11.54
N TYR A 4 -11.35 20.28 -10.52
CA TYR A 4 -11.04 19.36 -9.41
C TYR A 4 -11.82 19.77 -8.12
N PRO A 5 -13.15 19.94 -8.14
CA PRO A 5 -13.90 20.32 -6.94
C PRO A 5 -13.85 19.22 -5.88
N LEU A 6 -13.64 17.97 -6.29
CA LEU A 6 -13.42 16.84 -5.38
C LEU A 6 -12.00 16.80 -4.81
N ALA A 7 -10.96 17.36 -5.43
CA ALA A 7 -9.61 17.24 -4.87
C ALA A 7 -9.43 18.08 -3.61
N LEU A 8 -10.10 19.24 -3.54
CA LEU A 8 -9.99 20.21 -2.45
C LEU A 8 -10.40 19.63 -1.08
N PRO A 9 -11.58 18.97 -0.95
CA PRO A 9 -11.94 18.28 0.29
C PRO A 9 -10.95 17.18 0.69
N PHE A 10 -10.49 16.37 -0.27
CA PHE A 10 -9.55 15.28 0.01
C PHE A 10 -8.17 15.80 0.42
N PHE A 11 -7.72 16.93 -0.13
CA PHE A 11 -6.51 17.61 0.29
C PHE A 11 -6.59 18.06 1.76
N PHE A 12 -7.71 18.67 2.17
CA PHE A 12 -7.90 19.06 3.57
C PHE A 12 -8.04 17.86 4.51
N ILE A 13 -8.68 16.77 4.08
CA ILE A 13 -8.72 15.51 4.85
C ILE A 13 -7.30 14.98 5.05
N LEU A 14 -6.49 14.94 3.99
CA LEU A 14 -5.10 14.50 4.08
C LEU A 14 -4.28 15.40 5.01
N LEU A 15 -4.44 16.72 4.91
CA LEU A 15 -3.75 17.68 5.77
C LEU A 15 -4.16 17.50 7.24
N GLY A 16 -5.46 17.32 7.51
CA GLY A 16 -5.98 17.03 8.84
C GLY A 16 -5.46 15.71 9.40
N ALA A 17 -5.42 14.65 8.58
CA ALA A 17 -4.84 13.36 8.95
C ALA A 17 -3.34 13.48 9.27
N LEU A 18 -2.58 14.23 8.47
CA LEU A 18 -1.16 14.48 8.70
C LEU A 18 -0.93 15.31 9.97
N ALA A 19 -1.72 16.35 10.20
CA ALA A 19 -1.65 17.16 11.42
C ALA A 19 -2.00 16.31 12.66
N GLY A 20 -3.06 15.50 12.58
CA GLY A 20 -3.43 14.55 13.64
C GLY A 20 -2.32 13.55 13.93
N LEU A 21 -1.69 12.99 12.89
CA LEU A 21 -0.54 12.10 13.03
C LEU A 21 0.63 12.79 13.75
N LEU A 22 0.96 14.03 13.35
CA LEU A 22 2.04 14.80 13.99
C LEU A 22 1.73 15.09 15.46
N VAL A 23 0.49 15.48 15.78
CA VAL A 23 0.05 15.66 17.18
C VAL A 23 0.20 14.36 17.96
N MET A 24 -0.24 13.21 17.42
CA MET A 24 -0.12 11.91 18.08
C MET A 24 1.34 11.48 18.33
N VAL A 25 2.25 11.88 17.45
CA VAL A 25 3.70 11.69 17.65
C VAL A 25 4.22 12.58 18.76
N GLU A 26 3.85 13.87 18.76
CA GLU A 26 4.32 14.89 19.72
C GLU A 26 3.85 14.59 21.15
N ILE A 27 2.57 14.22 21.33
CA ILE A 27 2.02 13.83 22.64
C ILE A 27 2.54 12.47 23.13
N GLY A 28 3.38 11.79 22.34
CA GLY A 28 3.99 10.52 22.71
C GLY A 28 3.02 9.32 22.77
N VAL A 29 1.80 9.44 22.25
CA VAL A 29 0.85 8.31 22.21
C VAL A 29 1.40 7.19 21.33
N LEU A 30 1.98 7.54 20.18
CA LEU A 30 2.64 6.56 19.32
C LEU A 30 3.88 5.99 20.02
N ARG A 31 4.66 6.86 20.68
CA ARG A 31 5.83 6.47 21.46
C ARG A 31 5.51 5.40 22.52
N TYR A 32 4.42 5.58 23.27
CA TYR A 32 4.02 4.64 24.32
C TYR A 32 3.73 3.24 23.79
N THR A 33 2.95 3.14 22.72
CA THR A 33 2.59 1.85 22.10
C THR A 33 3.82 1.19 21.49
N TYR A 34 4.69 1.95 20.84
CA TYR A 34 5.90 1.41 20.22
C TYR A 34 7.01 1.03 21.23
N GLU A 35 7.16 1.77 22.34
CA GLU A 35 8.04 1.38 23.46
C GLU A 35 7.61 0.04 24.04
N ARG A 36 6.30 -0.16 24.28
CA ARG A 36 5.76 -1.45 24.74
C ARG A 36 6.02 -2.59 23.75
N ILE A 37 6.06 -2.31 22.45
CA ILE A 37 6.30 -3.30 21.39
C ILE A 37 7.81 -3.55 21.18
N GLY A 38 8.68 -2.68 21.70
CA GLY A 38 10.13 -2.88 21.64
C GLY A 38 10.88 -2.03 20.61
N ILE A 39 10.23 -0.98 20.09
CA ILE A 39 10.86 0.02 19.21
C ILE A 39 11.17 1.26 20.03
N HIS A 40 12.43 1.68 20.02
CA HIS A 40 12.82 2.88 20.74
C HIS A 40 12.18 4.12 20.09
N PRO A 41 11.61 5.06 20.88
CA PRO A 41 10.84 6.23 20.42
C PRO A 41 11.51 7.04 19.33
N ARG A 42 12.83 7.23 19.49
CA ARG A 42 13.69 7.95 18.55
C ARG A 42 13.55 7.46 17.10
N TYR A 43 13.23 6.19 16.90
CA TYR A 43 13.15 5.59 15.57
C TYR A 43 11.74 5.63 14.99
N VAL A 44 10.69 5.91 15.77
CA VAL A 44 9.30 5.92 15.28
C VAL A 44 9.10 6.99 14.22
N PHE A 45 9.57 8.22 14.48
CA PHE A 45 9.50 9.30 13.51
C PHE A 45 10.28 8.99 12.23
N ALA A 46 11.50 8.45 12.37
CA ALA A 46 12.32 8.05 11.23
C ALA A 46 11.65 6.93 10.41
N LEU A 47 11.04 5.94 11.07
CA LEU A 47 10.30 4.86 10.40
C LEU A 47 9.09 5.41 9.64
N LEU A 48 8.31 6.31 10.24
CA LEU A 48 7.19 6.97 9.56
C LEU A 48 7.65 7.74 8.33
N LEU A 49 8.76 8.48 8.45
CA LEU A 49 9.31 9.30 7.37
C LEU A 49 9.85 8.42 6.23
N VAL A 50 10.56 7.33 6.56
CA VAL A 50 11.03 6.34 5.59
C VAL A 50 9.85 5.62 4.92
N SER A 51 8.80 5.26 5.66
CA SER A 51 7.58 4.68 5.08
C SER A 51 6.87 5.65 4.14
N LEU A 52 6.75 6.92 4.51
CA LEU A 52 6.08 7.93 3.68
C LEU A 52 6.86 8.22 2.40
N LEU A 53 8.18 8.47 2.51
CA LEU A 53 9.02 8.70 1.33
C LEU A 53 9.14 7.44 0.47
N GLY A 54 9.31 6.28 1.11
CA GLY A 54 9.38 4.98 0.46
C GLY A 54 8.08 4.57 -0.23
N ALA A 55 6.93 5.13 0.12
CA ALA A 55 5.65 4.81 -0.52
C ALA A 55 5.64 5.16 -2.02
N TYR A 56 6.46 6.12 -2.44
CA TYR A 56 6.61 6.50 -3.85
C TYR A 56 7.50 5.54 -4.65
N ILE A 57 8.19 4.62 -3.97
CA ILE A 57 9.16 3.71 -4.60
C ILE A 57 8.51 2.32 -4.74
N ASN A 58 8.37 1.87 -5.98
CA ASN A 58 7.87 0.54 -6.32
C ASN A 58 8.98 -0.25 -7.01
N ILE A 59 9.39 -1.37 -6.41
CA ILE A 59 10.45 -2.25 -6.92
C ILE A 59 9.80 -3.35 -7.77
N PRO A 60 10.04 -3.41 -9.09
CA PRO A 60 9.52 -4.49 -9.92
C PRO A 60 10.14 -5.83 -9.52
N VAL A 61 9.31 -6.84 -9.31
CA VAL A 61 9.74 -8.20 -8.91
C VAL A 61 9.41 -9.27 -9.95
N ALA A 62 8.41 -9.03 -10.81
CA ALA A 62 8.07 -9.94 -11.90
C ALA A 62 7.38 -9.21 -13.05
N HIS A 63 7.50 -9.78 -14.25
CA HIS A 63 6.78 -9.33 -15.45
C HIS A 63 5.94 -10.50 -15.96
N LEU A 64 4.62 -10.30 -16.04
CA LEU A 64 3.72 -11.25 -16.67
C LEU A 64 3.60 -10.92 -18.16
N PRO A 65 3.65 -11.94 -19.04
CA PRO A 65 3.66 -11.72 -20.47
C PRO A 65 2.34 -11.11 -20.96
N PRO A 66 2.36 -10.42 -22.11
CA PRO A 66 1.16 -9.94 -22.79
C PRO A 66 0.19 -11.08 -23.02
N HIS A 67 -1.09 -10.87 -22.69
CA HIS A 67 -2.16 -11.79 -23.03
C HIS A 67 -3.18 -11.09 -23.93
N GLN A 68 -3.71 -11.83 -24.90
CA GLN A 68 -4.86 -11.38 -25.66
C GLN A 68 -6.09 -11.50 -24.76
N VAL A 69 -6.63 -10.36 -24.36
CA VAL A 69 -7.85 -10.33 -23.54
C VAL A 69 -9.01 -9.98 -24.48
N LEU A 70 -10.06 -10.81 -24.46
CA LEU A 70 -11.32 -10.47 -25.11
C LEU A 70 -12.01 -9.39 -24.27
N SER A 71 -11.88 -8.14 -24.69
CA SER A 71 -12.63 -7.03 -24.08
C SER A 71 -14.00 -6.97 -24.71
N GLY A 72 -15.06 -7.17 -23.92
CA GLY A 72 -16.44 -6.94 -24.35
C GLY A 72 -16.67 -5.45 -24.50
N ARG A 73 -16.52 -4.89 -25.71
CA ARG A 73 -16.82 -3.49 -25.96
C ARG A 73 -18.30 -3.38 -26.28
N GLU A 74 -19.05 -2.67 -25.44
CA GLU A 74 -20.44 -2.30 -25.74
C GLU A 74 -20.44 -1.23 -26.83
N VAL A 75 -21.07 -1.53 -27.95
CA VAL A 75 -21.28 -0.60 -29.06
C VAL A 75 -22.79 -0.46 -29.27
N ASP A 76 -23.29 0.77 -29.20
CA ASP A 76 -24.67 1.08 -29.55
C ASP A 76 -24.79 1.24 -31.06
N PHE A 77 -25.63 0.40 -31.70
CA PHE A 77 -25.91 0.46 -33.13
C PHE A 77 -27.42 0.37 -33.36
N PHE A 78 -28.01 1.37 -34.03
CA PHE A 78 -29.46 1.51 -34.21
C PHE A 78 -30.29 1.42 -32.90
N GLY A 79 -29.77 1.97 -31.80
CA GLY A 79 -30.49 1.98 -30.51
C GLY A 79 -30.48 0.63 -29.76
N MET A 80 -29.78 -0.38 -30.26
CA MET A 80 -29.52 -1.62 -29.55
C MET A 80 -28.05 -1.72 -29.15
N ARG A 81 -27.81 -2.22 -27.92
CA ARG A 81 -26.48 -2.36 -27.35
C ARG A 81 -25.91 -3.74 -27.66
N TYR A 82 -24.82 -3.79 -28.40
CA TYR A 82 -24.13 -5.03 -28.78
C TYR A 82 -22.79 -5.13 -28.07
N VAL A 83 -22.49 -6.29 -27.47
CA VAL A 83 -21.16 -6.60 -26.93
C VAL A 83 -20.34 -7.25 -28.04
N ILE A 84 -19.39 -6.50 -28.61
CA ILE A 84 -18.47 -7.03 -29.62
C ILE A 84 -17.17 -7.42 -28.90
N PRO A 85 -16.71 -8.69 -29.00
CA PRO A 85 -15.43 -9.09 -28.44
C PRO A 85 -14.31 -8.45 -29.25
N VAL A 86 -13.63 -7.47 -28.68
CA VAL A 86 -12.43 -6.87 -29.26
C VAL A 86 -11.22 -7.53 -28.62
N VAL A 87 -10.34 -8.13 -29.43
CA VAL A 87 -9.05 -8.65 -28.96
C VAL A 87 -8.14 -7.44 -28.66
N VAL A 88 -7.92 -7.16 -27.37
CA VAL A 88 -7.00 -6.11 -26.94
C VAL A 88 -5.68 -6.76 -26.59
N HIS A 89 -4.58 -6.26 -27.19
CA HIS A 89 -3.23 -6.64 -26.80
C HIS A 89 -2.91 -5.96 -25.47
N TRP A 90 -3.03 -6.69 -24.37
CA TRP A 90 -2.67 -6.16 -23.05
C TRP A 90 -1.15 -6.19 -22.93
N PRO A 91 -0.44 -5.08 -22.70
CA PRO A 91 1.01 -4.97 -22.83
C PRO A 91 1.84 -5.76 -21.80
N GLY A 92 1.20 -6.61 -20.99
CA GLY A 92 1.80 -7.33 -19.87
C GLY A 92 1.63 -6.60 -18.54
N THR A 93 1.81 -7.31 -17.43
CA THR A 93 1.68 -6.77 -16.06
C THR A 93 3.03 -6.74 -15.38
N VAL A 94 3.42 -5.60 -14.81
CA VAL A 94 4.58 -5.54 -13.91
C VAL A 94 4.08 -5.71 -12.48
N ILE A 95 4.52 -6.77 -11.81
CA ILE A 95 4.31 -6.95 -10.38
C ILE A 95 5.43 -6.20 -9.66
N ALA A 96 5.07 -5.27 -8.79
CA ALA A 96 6.01 -4.50 -8.00
C ALA A 96 5.69 -4.57 -6.50
N VAL A 97 6.74 -4.51 -5.68
CA VAL A 97 6.66 -4.43 -4.21
C VAL A 97 6.91 -2.98 -3.79
N ASN A 98 6.00 -2.43 -2.98
CA ASN A 98 6.12 -1.06 -2.50
C ASN A 98 7.12 -0.97 -1.33
N VAL A 99 8.03 0.00 -1.36
CA VAL A 99 9.04 0.13 -0.30
C VAL A 99 8.40 0.57 1.01
N GLY A 100 7.60 1.62 0.99
CA GLY A 100 6.98 2.17 2.20
C GLY A 100 5.86 1.31 2.79
N GLY A 101 5.08 0.66 1.92
CA GLY A 101 3.88 -0.09 2.26
C GLY A 101 4.07 -1.59 2.44
N ALA A 102 5.18 -2.16 1.95
CA ALA A 102 5.48 -3.58 2.13
C ALA A 102 6.85 -3.80 2.76
N LEU A 103 7.92 -3.25 2.19
CA LEU A 103 9.28 -3.55 2.65
C LEU A 103 9.56 -3.05 4.08
N VAL A 104 9.25 -1.78 4.37
CA VAL A 104 9.46 -1.20 5.71
C VAL A 104 8.61 -1.92 6.77
N PRO A 105 7.30 -2.16 6.58
CA PRO A 105 6.50 -2.95 7.51
C PRO A 105 7.06 -4.35 7.75
N THR A 106 7.42 -5.08 6.68
CA THR A 106 8.00 -6.43 6.81
C THR A 106 9.31 -6.42 7.58
N ALA A 107 10.19 -5.44 7.34
CA ALA A 107 11.45 -5.31 8.08
C ALA A 107 11.22 -5.06 9.58
N VAL A 108 10.26 -4.20 9.93
CA VAL A 108 9.87 -3.95 11.32
C VAL A 108 9.29 -5.21 11.97
N SER A 109 8.38 -5.92 11.29
CA SER A 109 7.84 -7.20 11.77
C SER A 109 8.93 -8.23 12.00
N LEU A 110 9.88 -8.36 11.08
CA LEU A 110 11.01 -9.29 11.21
C LEU A 110 11.90 -8.94 12.40
N TYR A 111 12.24 -7.65 12.57
CA TYR A 111 12.98 -7.17 13.74
C TYR A 111 12.29 -7.56 15.05
N LEU A 112 10.96 -7.39 15.13
CA LEU A 112 10.18 -7.75 16.32
C LEU A 112 10.11 -9.26 16.55
N LEU A 113 10.00 -10.07 15.48
CA LEU A 113 10.04 -11.53 15.58
C LEU A 113 11.40 -12.02 16.12
N VAL A 114 12.49 -11.47 15.59
CA VAL A 114 13.87 -11.78 16.03
C VAL A 114 14.04 -11.38 17.50
N ARG A 115 13.72 -10.12 17.84
CA ARG A 115 13.92 -9.57 19.17
C ARG A 115 13.16 -10.33 20.25
N ASN A 116 11.93 -10.74 19.96
CA ASN A 116 11.04 -11.41 20.90
C ASN A 116 11.05 -12.95 20.77
N HIS A 117 11.86 -13.51 19.87
CA HIS A 117 11.99 -14.96 19.65
C HIS A 117 10.66 -15.65 19.26
N LEU A 118 9.82 -14.95 18.51
CA LEU A 118 8.44 -15.35 18.20
C LEU A 118 8.30 -16.14 16.88
N TRP A 119 9.36 -16.78 16.39
CA TRP A 119 9.39 -17.39 15.05
C TRP A 119 8.27 -18.40 14.77
N GLY A 120 8.02 -19.33 15.70
CA GLY A 120 6.98 -20.34 15.53
C GLY A 120 5.58 -19.74 15.47
N LEU A 121 5.25 -18.86 16.42
CA LEU A 121 3.97 -18.14 16.44
C LEU A 121 3.82 -17.22 15.22
N GLY A 122 4.90 -16.57 14.80
CA GLY A 122 4.93 -15.73 13.60
C GLY A 122 4.63 -16.53 12.33
N LEU A 123 5.26 -17.69 12.15
CA LEU A 123 5.00 -18.57 11.00
C LEU A 123 3.55 -19.10 10.99
N ILE A 124 3.02 -19.49 12.15
CA ILE A 124 1.61 -19.91 12.28
C ILE A 124 0.69 -18.74 11.91
N GLY A 125 0.97 -17.53 12.40
CA GLY A 125 0.20 -16.34 12.08
C GLY A 125 0.19 -16.03 10.58
N VAL A 126 1.35 -16.10 9.92
CA VAL A 126 1.44 -15.94 8.47
C VAL A 126 0.62 -17.02 7.76
N ALA A 127 0.82 -18.29 8.12
CA ALA A 127 0.12 -19.41 7.49
C ALA A 127 -1.41 -19.29 7.59
N ILE A 128 -1.94 -18.90 8.76
CA ILE A 128 -3.39 -18.72 8.96
C ILE A 128 -3.94 -17.58 8.11
N VAL A 129 -3.20 -16.47 7.97
CA VAL A 129 -3.66 -15.29 7.21
C VAL A 129 -3.55 -15.52 5.70
N THR A 130 -2.59 -16.32 5.24
CA THR A 130 -2.34 -16.56 3.81
C THR A 130 -2.99 -17.82 3.23
N ALA A 131 -3.51 -18.72 4.07
CA ALA A 131 -4.24 -19.91 3.64
C ALA A 131 -5.64 -19.57 3.15
#